data_AF-A0A7X7Q9Q9-F1
#
_entry.id   AF-A0A7X7Q9Q9-F1
#
_cell.length_a   1.000
_cell.length_b   1.000
_cell.length_c   1.000
_cell.angle_alpha   90.00
_cell.angle_beta   90.00
_cell.angle_gamma   90.00
#
_symmetry.space_group_name_H-M   'P 1'
#
loop_
_entity.id
_entity.type
_entity.pdbx_description
1 polymer ?
#
loop_
_entity_poly.entity_id
_entity_poly.type
_entity_poly.pdbx_seq_one_letter_code
_entity_poly.pdbx_strand_id
1 'polypeptide(L)'
;VKVHTGLHALGDGVGSAFTDKHGGRVPEEIVRETLYRFCQGMKVAVECVLMAADAGLLDMSREVVAIAGTGSGADTAIVVKPAYPRKFHELEIREVLAKPRVP
;
A
#
# COMPACT_ATOMS: atom_id res chain seq x y z
N VAL A 1 13.17 -1.71 16.75
CA VAL A 1 12.57 -1.58 15.40
C VAL A 1 12.29 -2.98 14.88
N LYS A 2 11.09 -3.26 14.39
CA LYS A 2 10.76 -4.54 13.74
C LYS A 2 11.04 -4.43 12.25
N VAL A 3 11.58 -5.47 11.63
CA VAL A 3 11.84 -5.53 10.18
C VAL A 3 10.96 -6.64 9.60
N HIS A 4 10.32 -6.36 8.48
CA HIS A 4 9.46 -7.29 7.78
C HIS A 4 9.77 -7.29 6.29
N THR A 5 9.81 -8.49 5.72
CA THR A 5 9.87 -8.74 4.29
C THR A 5 8.74 -9.72 3.94
N GLY A 6 8.07 -9.47 2.83
CA GLY A 6 6.90 -10.23 2.40
C GLY A 6 6.52 -9.84 0.98
N LEU A 7 5.46 -10.45 0.47
CA LEU A 7 4.93 -10.12 -0.86
C LEU A 7 4.31 -8.72 -0.85
N HIS A 8 4.53 -7.97 -1.94
CA HIS A 8 3.88 -6.69 -2.16
C HIS A 8 2.37 -6.89 -2.37
N ALA A 9 1.59 -6.41 -1.40
CA ALA A 9 0.14 -6.63 -1.34
C ALA A 9 -0.64 -6.08 -2.54
N LEU A 10 -0.07 -5.16 -3.33
CA LEU A 10 -0.71 -4.53 -4.48
C LEU A 10 0.05 -4.74 -5.79
N GLY A 11 0.84 -5.81 -5.96
CA GLY A 11 1.47 -6.04 -7.26
C GLY A 11 2.41 -7.23 -7.48
N ASP A 12 2.75 -8.03 -6.47
CA ASP A 12 3.71 -9.14 -6.65
C ASP A 12 3.09 -10.50 -6.26
N GLY A 13 1.79 -10.64 -6.46
CA GLY A 13 1.06 -11.88 -6.19
C GLY A 13 0.99 -12.83 -7.39
N VAL A 14 0.30 -13.96 -7.21
CA VAL A 14 -0.02 -14.90 -8.30
C VAL A 14 -0.80 -14.19 -9.40
N GLY A 15 -1.72 -13.29 -9.06
CA GLY A 15 -2.50 -12.51 -10.02
C GLY A 15 -1.63 -11.74 -11.01
N SER A 16 -0.63 -11.02 -10.49
CA SER A 16 0.32 -10.26 -11.31
C SER A 16 1.20 -11.15 -12.20
N ALA A 17 1.58 -12.34 -11.74
CA ALA A 17 2.30 -13.31 -12.60
C ALA A 17 1.46 -13.77 -13.79
N PHE A 18 0.14 -13.91 -13.63
CA PHE A 18 -0.77 -14.20 -14.75
C PHE A 18 -0.96 -12.98 -15.66
N THR A 19 -1.10 -11.78 -15.09
CA THR A 19 -1.13 -10.52 -15.87
C THR A 19 0.10 -10.41 -16.78
N ASP A 20 1.30 -10.63 -16.25
CA ASP A 20 2.56 -10.49 -17.01
C ASP A 20 2.66 -11.50 -18.15
N LYS A 21 2.21 -12.74 -17.92
CA LYS A 21 2.32 -13.82 -18.90
C LYS A 21 1.22 -13.79 -19.96
N HIS A 22 0.01 -13.39 -19.59
CA HIS A 22 -1.19 -13.56 -20.42
C HIS A 22 -1.91 -12.25 -20.75
N GLY A 23 -1.46 -11.11 -20.21
CA GLY A 23 -2.18 -9.85 -20.26
C GLY A 23 -3.39 -9.82 -19.32
N GLY A 24 -4.20 -8.77 -19.42
CA GLY A 24 -5.29 -8.49 -18.48
C GLY A 24 -4.84 -7.65 -17.30
N ARG A 25 -5.69 -7.53 -16.27
CA ARG A 25 -5.36 -6.89 -14.99
C ARG A 25 -6.16 -7.54 -13.86
N VAL A 26 -5.50 -7.77 -12.74
CA VAL A 26 -6.15 -8.23 -11.51
C VAL A 26 -6.62 -7.04 -10.65
N PRO A 27 -7.63 -7.19 -9.79
CA PRO A 27 -8.20 -6.07 -9.03
C PRO A 27 -7.17 -5.28 -8.22
N GLU A 28 -6.19 -5.93 -7.60
CA GLU A 28 -5.13 -5.29 -6.83
C GLU A 28 -4.25 -4.36 -7.69
N GLU A 29 -4.06 -4.67 -8.97
CA GLU A 29 -3.35 -3.79 -9.91
C GLU A 29 -4.20 -2.57 -10.28
N ILE A 30 -5.52 -2.71 -10.36
CA ILE A 30 -6.41 -1.57 -10.59
C ILE A 30 -6.35 -0.61 -9.39
N VAL A 31 -6.34 -1.16 -8.17
CA VAL A 31 -6.15 -0.38 -6.93
C VAL A 31 -4.80 0.33 -6.94
N ARG A 32 -3.71 -0.40 -7.26
CA ARG A 32 -2.36 0.17 -7.43
C ARG A 32 -2.36 1.37 -8.38
N GLU A 33 -2.89 1.19 -9.59
CA GLU A 33 -2.93 2.24 -10.61
C GLU A 33 -3.80 3.43 -10.20
N THR A 34 -4.84 3.20 -9.40
CA THR A 34 -5.67 4.26 -8.83
C THR A 34 -4.89 5.07 -7.79
N LEU A 35 -4.18 4.41 -6.88
CA LEU A 35 -3.35 5.08 -5.87
C LEU A 35 -2.21 5.89 -6.49
N TYR A 36 -1.66 5.44 -7.62
CA TYR A 36 -0.68 6.21 -8.41
C TYR A 36 -1.21 7.54 -8.97
N ARG A 37 -2.52 7.83 -8.89
CA ARG A 37 -3.03 9.17 -9.19
C ARG A 37 -2.70 10.20 -8.11
N PHE A 38 -2.35 9.76 -6.90
CA PHE A 38 -1.84 10.65 -5.85
C PHE A 38 -0.33 10.89 -6.00
N CYS A 39 0.44 9.81 -6.10
CA CYS A 39 1.89 9.69 -6.33
C CYS A 39 2.31 8.22 -6.17
N GLN A 40 3.56 7.85 -6.53
CA GLN A 40 4.09 6.50 -6.27
C GLN A 40 4.11 6.16 -4.78
N GLY A 41 4.57 7.10 -3.94
CA GLY A 41 4.64 6.91 -2.49
C GLY A 41 3.29 6.60 -1.83
N MET A 42 2.16 7.09 -2.36
CA MET A 42 0.82 6.79 -1.83
C MET A 42 0.51 5.28 -1.90
N LYS A 43 0.74 4.67 -3.06
CA LYS A 43 0.55 3.24 -3.25
C LYS A 43 1.43 2.44 -2.30
N VAL A 44 2.71 2.80 -2.21
CA VAL A 44 3.68 2.10 -1.37
C VAL A 44 3.31 2.23 0.11
N ALA A 45 2.86 3.40 0.57
CA ALA A 45 2.40 3.59 1.94
C ALA A 45 1.21 2.68 2.29
N VAL A 46 0.19 2.60 1.42
CA VAL A 46 -0.96 1.70 1.61
C VAL A 46 -0.51 0.24 1.59
N GLU A 47 0.35 -0.14 0.65
CA GLU A 47 0.88 -1.50 0.53
C GLU A 47 1.66 -1.93 1.78
N CYS A 48 2.53 -1.08 2.31
CA CYS A 48 3.26 -1.35 3.55
C CYS A 48 2.32 -1.54 4.75
N VAL A 49 1.23 -0.77 4.85
CA VAL A 49 0.23 -0.95 5.90
C VAL A 49 -0.43 -2.33 5.79
N LEU A 50 -0.83 -2.72 4.57
CA LEU A 50 -1.45 -4.02 4.32
C LEU A 50 -0.50 -5.19 4.66
N MET A 51 0.76 -5.09 4.25
CA MET A 51 1.79 -6.09 4.55
C MET A 51 2.04 -6.19 6.06
N ALA A 52 2.19 -5.05 6.74
CA ALA A 52 2.42 -5.04 8.19
C ALA A 52 1.21 -5.56 8.98
N ALA A 53 -0.01 -5.27 8.52
CA ALA A 53 -1.24 -5.81 9.10
C ALA A 53 -1.30 -7.34 8.94
N ASP A 54 -1.04 -7.86 7.74
CA ASP A 54 -1.07 -9.30 7.46
C ASP A 54 -0.02 -10.07 8.28
N ALA A 55 1.16 -9.47 8.47
CA ALA A 55 2.22 -10.01 9.32
C ALA A 55 1.93 -9.91 10.84
N GLY A 56 0.78 -9.34 11.26
CA GLY A 56 0.43 -9.17 12.67
C GLY A 56 1.31 -8.18 13.42
N LEU A 57 1.92 -7.23 12.72
CA LEU A 57 2.88 -6.28 13.30
C LEU A 57 2.24 -4.99 13.79
N LEU A 58 1.01 -4.71 13.35
CA LEU A 58 0.23 -3.54 13.75
C LEU A 58 -0.79 -3.89 14.83
N ASP A 59 -1.02 -2.94 15.73
CA ASP A 59 -2.20 -2.94 16.59
C ASP A 59 -3.40 -2.44 15.78
N MET A 60 -4.28 -3.37 15.39
CA MET A 60 -5.41 -3.10 14.51
C MET A 60 -6.53 -2.29 15.18
N SER A 61 -6.42 -1.99 16.48
CA SER A 61 -7.37 -1.10 17.18
C SER A 61 -7.02 0.38 17.08
N ARG A 62 -5.87 0.71 16.46
CA ARG A 62 -5.31 2.06 16.42
C ARG A 62 -5.04 2.52 15.00
N GLU A 63 -5.02 3.84 14.83
CA GLU A 63 -4.50 4.47 13.62
C GLU A 63 -2.97 4.42 13.61
N VAL A 64 -2.40 4.38 12.40
CA VAL A 64 -0.95 4.31 12.17
C VAL A 64 -0.52 5.39 11.19
N VAL A 65 0.72 5.87 11.33
CA VAL A 65 1.35 6.71 10.31
C VAL A 65 2.14 5.81 9.38
N ALA A 66 1.85 5.87 8.09
CA ALA A 66 2.60 5.17 7.05
C ALA A 66 3.44 6.17 6.25
N ILE A 67 4.71 5.84 6.03
CA ILE A 67 5.68 6.69 5.33
C ILE A 67 6.28 5.87 4.19
N ALA A 68 6.35 6.46 3.01
CA ALA A 68 6.92 5.85 1.81
C ALA A 68 7.45 6.91 0.84
N GLY A 69 8.01 6.48 -0.29
CA GLY A 69 8.63 7.37 -1.27
C GLY A 69 8.53 6.91 -2.72
N THR A 70 9.01 7.77 -3.62
CA THR A 70 9.07 7.54 -5.06
C THR A 70 10.51 7.23 -5.49
N GLY A 71 10.76 6.01 -5.96
CA GLY A 71 12.09 5.56 -6.42
C GLY A 71 13.10 5.35 -5.28
N SER A 72 13.40 6.41 -4.51
CA SER A 72 14.26 6.37 -3.32
C SER A 72 13.83 7.41 -2.28
N GLY A 73 14.24 7.21 -1.03
CA GLY A 73 13.88 8.11 0.07
C GLY A 73 12.41 8.00 0.48
N ALA A 74 11.89 9.07 1.09
CA ALA A 74 10.50 9.17 1.53
C ALA A 74 9.95 10.57 1.22
N ASP A 75 8.82 10.62 0.51
CA ASP A 75 8.17 11.86 0.05
C ASP A 75 6.67 11.90 0.40
N THR A 76 6.12 10.80 0.93
CA THR A 76 4.70 10.63 1.19
C THR A 76 4.48 10.09 2.60
N ALA A 77 3.57 10.73 3.35
CA ALA A 77 3.19 10.31 4.69
C ALA A 77 1.68 10.46 4.89
N ILE A 78 1.05 9.43 5.45
CA ILE A 78 -0.42 9.36 5.64
C ILE A 78 -0.77 8.80 7.02
N VAL A 79 -1.89 9.23 7.59
CA VAL A 79 -2.53 8.59 8.76
C VAL A 79 -3.57 7.61 8.24
N VAL A 80 -3.53 6.37 8.73
CA VAL A 80 -4.33 5.25 8.20
C VAL A 80 -4.99 4.50 9.35
N LYS A 81 -6.28 4.22 9.21
CA LYS A 81 -6.92 3.12 9.94
C LYS A 81 -6.65 1.83 9.16
N PRO A 82 -5.80 0.92 9.67
CA PRO A 82 -5.33 -0.22 8.91
C PRO A 82 -6.45 -1.27 8.75
N ALA A 83 -6.34 -2.08 7.70
CA ALA A 83 -7.15 -3.27 7.51
C ALA A 83 -6.27 -4.42 6.98
N TYR A 84 -6.73 -5.66 7.14
CA TYR A 84 -6.10 -6.81 6.49
C TYR A 84 -6.37 -6.80 4.97
N PRO A 85 -5.50 -7.36 4.12
CA PRO A 85 -5.71 -7.42 2.67
C PRO A 85 -7.08 -8.01 2.27
N ARG A 86 -7.51 -9.09 2.94
CA ARG A 86 -8.84 -9.71 2.73
C ARG A 86 -10.04 -8.80 3.04
N LYS A 87 -9.79 -7.72 3.77
CA LYS A 87 -10.75 -6.70 4.22
C LYS A 87 -10.34 -5.32 3.71
N PHE A 88 -9.65 -5.23 2.56
CA PHE A 88 -9.11 -3.99 2.02
C PHE A 88 -10.12 -2.83 1.98
N HIS A 89 -11.38 -3.12 1.69
CA HIS A 89 -12.48 -2.14 1.67
C HIS A 89 -12.75 -1.46 3.03
N GLU A 90 -12.26 -2.00 4.15
CA GLU A 90 -12.32 -1.41 5.49
C GLU A 90 -11.14 -0.46 5.79
N LEU A 91 -10.12 -0.40 4.92
CA LEU A 91 -8.98 0.50 5.07
C LEU A 91 -9.42 1.93 4.81
N GLU A 92 -9.02 2.84 5.70
CA GLU A 92 -9.34 4.26 5.56
C GLU A 92 -8.06 5.10 5.66
N ILE A 93 -7.77 5.88 4.62
CA ILE A 93 -6.77 6.94 4.67
C ILE A 93 -7.44 8.14 5.36
N ARG A 94 -7.04 8.43 6.59
CA ARG A 94 -7.65 9.47 7.44
C ARG A 94 -7.09 10.84 7.13
N GLU A 95 -5.78 10.93 6.93
CA GLU A 95 -5.09 12.19 6.66
C GLU A 95 -3.95 11.98 5.68
N VAL A 96 -3.67 13.00 4.87
CA VAL A 96 -2.47 13.09 4.04
C VAL A 96 -1.58 14.18 4.63
N LEU A 97 -0.48 13.77 5.28
CA LEU A 97 0.44 14.67 5.96
C LEU A 97 1.39 15.35 4.97
N ALA A 98 1.90 14.58 4.01
CA ALA A 98 2.75 15.06 2.94
C ALA A 98 2.61 14.16 1.71
N LYS A 99 2.73 14.77 0.52
CA LYS A 99 2.91 14.07 -0.76
C LYS A 99 3.59 15.00 -1.78
N PRO A 100 4.24 14.47 -2.82
CA PRO A 100 4.68 15.26 -3.96
C PRO A 100 3.53 16.06 -4.60
N ARG A 101 3.81 17.28 -5.07
CA ARG A 101 2.81 18.08 -5.82
C ARG A 101 2.48 17.43 -7.16
N VAL A 102 3.50 16.90 -7.83
CA VAL A 102 3.39 16.20 -9.11
C VAL A 102 3.56 14.70 -8.83
N PRO A 103 2.61 13.84 -9.26
CA PRO A 103 2.64 12.39 -9.02
C PRO A 103 3.81 11.64 -9.64
#